data_AF-D1QWC4-F1
#
_entry.id   AF-D1QWC4-F1
#
_cell.length_a   1.000
_cell.length_b   1.000
_cell.length_c   1.000
_cell.angle_alpha   90.00
_cell.angle_beta   90.00
_cell.angle_gamma   90.00
#
_symmetry.space_group_name_H-M   'P 1'
#
loop_
_entity.id
_entity.type
_entity.pdbx_description
1 polymer ?
#
loop_
_entity_poly.entity_id
_entity_poly.type
_entity_poly.pdbx_seq_one_letter_code
_entity_poly.pdbx_strand_id
1 'polypeptide(L)'
;GEDVTETMTFKNLGDFDAKSMMEHSEFLSKLNVEKEQNTKIARQLSSNKALLKALENPEKKQAIIDLLEASLEEIKSMDAK
;
A
#
# COMPACT_ATOMS: atom_id res chain seq x y z
N GLY A 1 -11.59 -13.16 -7.57
CA GLY A 1 -11.68 -12.63 -6.20
C GLY A 1 -11.71 -13.83 -5.29
N GLU A 2 -10.91 -13.80 -4.24
CA GLU A 2 -10.92 -14.84 -3.20
C GLU A 2 -11.76 -14.33 -2.04
N ASP A 3 -12.61 -15.18 -1.48
CA ASP A 3 -13.49 -14.79 -0.39
C ASP A 3 -12.71 -14.79 0.93
N VAL A 4 -12.63 -13.63 1.59
CA VAL A 4 -11.94 -13.45 2.88
C VAL A 4 -12.98 -13.47 4.00
N THR A 5 -12.86 -14.41 4.92
CA THR A 5 -13.70 -14.48 6.13
C THR A 5 -13.02 -13.74 7.27
N GLU A 6 -13.70 -12.77 7.87
CA GLU A 6 -13.19 -11.98 8.99
C GLU A 6 -14.22 -11.90 10.12
N THR A 7 -13.72 -11.88 11.35
CA THR A 7 -14.54 -11.65 12.55
C THR A 7 -14.39 -10.21 13.02
N MET A 8 -15.46 -9.43 12.93
CA MET A 8 -15.49 -8.04 13.40
C MET A 8 -16.24 -7.94 14.73
N THR A 9 -15.76 -7.09 15.64
CA THR A 9 -16.40 -6.85 16.94
C THR A 9 -17.01 -5.45 16.98
N PHE A 10 -18.32 -5.39 17.20
CA PHE A 10 -19.06 -4.13 17.36
C PHE A 10 -19.44 -3.94 18.83
N LYS A 11 -19.06 -2.81 19.42
CA LYS A 11 -19.37 -2.43 20.81
C LYS A 11 -20.61 -1.55 20.90
N ASN A 12 -20.87 -0.73 19.88
CA ASN A 12 -22.00 0.20 19.87
C ASN A 12 -22.50 0.48 18.43
N LEU A 13 -23.61 1.22 18.30
CA LEU A 13 -24.24 1.57 17.01
C LEU A 13 -23.36 2.44 16.10
N GLY A 14 -22.42 3.20 16.66
CA GLY A 14 -21.44 3.98 15.90
C GLY A 14 -20.47 3.09 15.13
N ASP A 15 -20.20 1.88 15.60
CA ASP A 15 -19.19 1.01 15.00
C ASP A 15 -19.62 0.44 13.62
N PHE A 16 -20.88 0.65 13.23
CA PHE A 16 -21.42 0.30 11.90
C PHE A 16 -21.18 1.40 10.86
N ASP A 17 -20.57 2.52 11.23
CA ASP A 17 -20.14 3.49 10.23
C ASP A 17 -18.95 2.93 9.43
N ALA A 18 -18.85 3.32 8.15
CA ALA A 18 -17.85 2.76 7.24
C ALA A 18 -16.40 2.97 7.72
N LYS A 19 -16.13 4.04 8.46
CA LYS A 19 -14.80 4.33 8.98
C LYS A 19 -14.46 3.43 10.16
N SER A 20 -15.37 3.30 11.11
CA SER A 20 -15.25 2.39 12.24
C SER A 20 -15.14 0.93 11.78
N MET A 21 -15.90 0.53 10.76
CA MET A 21 -15.76 -0.79 10.13
C MET A 21 -14.37 -0.99 9.52
N MET A 22 -13.81 0.01 8.82
CA MET A 22 -12.45 -0.09 8.27
C MET A 22 -11.38 -0.12 9.36
N GLU A 23 -11.58 0.56 10.49
CA GLU A 23 -10.63 0.57 11.61
C GLU A 23 -10.67 -0.71 12.46
N HIS A 24 -11.85 -1.33 12.58
CA HIS A 24 -12.06 -2.55 13.39
C HIS A 24 -11.90 -3.86 12.60
N SER A 25 -11.69 -3.77 11.29
CA SER A 25 -11.32 -4.90 10.44
C SER A 25 -9.82 -4.83 10.15
N GLU A 26 -9.09 -5.88 10.52
CA GLU A 26 -7.68 -6.02 10.20
C GLU A 26 -7.46 -6.05 8.69
N PHE A 27 -8.36 -6.73 7.97
CA PHE A 27 -8.31 -6.81 6.51
C PHE A 27 -8.55 -5.45 5.83
N LEU A 28 -9.64 -4.76 6.19
CA LEU A 28 -10.01 -3.47 5.62
C LEU A 28 -9.02 -2.37 6.02
N SER A 29 -8.50 -2.41 7.25
CA SER A 29 -7.45 -1.49 7.72
C SER A 29 -6.20 -1.64 6.86
N LYS A 30 -5.73 -2.88 6.65
CA LYS A 30 -4.58 -3.16 5.78
C LYS A 30 -4.84 -2.72 4.34
N LEU A 31 -6.00 -3.05 3.79
CA LEU A 31 -6.37 -2.66 2.43
C LEU A 31 -6.43 -1.12 2.27
N ASN A 32 -6.92 -0.41 3.28
CA ASN A 32 -6.95 1.04 3.29
C ASN A 32 -5.54 1.64 3.34
N VAL A 33 -4.65 1.08 4.14
CA VAL A 33 -3.22 1.47 4.18
C VAL A 33 -2.56 1.26 2.82
N GLU A 34 -2.74 0.10 2.18
CA GLU A 34 -2.19 -0.18 0.85
C GLU A 34 -2.73 0.80 -0.20
N LYS A 35 -4.03 1.12 -0.16
CA LYS A 35 -4.64 2.10 -1.05
C LYS A 35 -4.07 3.51 -0.87
N GLU A 36 -3.87 3.95 0.37
CA GLU A 36 -3.26 5.24 0.67
C GLU A 36 -1.81 5.32 0.20
N GLN A 37 -1.04 4.26 0.44
CA GLN A 37 0.35 4.16 -0.01
C GLN A 37 0.43 4.20 -1.54
N ASN A 38 -0.40 3.41 -2.24
CA ASN A 38 -0.47 3.45 -3.70
C ASN A 38 -0.83 4.85 -4.23
N THR A 39 -1.76 5.54 -3.57
CA THR A 39 -2.13 6.92 -3.95
C THR A 39 -0.97 7.89 -3.75
N LYS A 40 -0.21 7.76 -2.65
CA LYS A 40 0.97 8.59 -2.39
C LYS A 40 2.08 8.33 -3.41
N ILE A 41 2.36 7.05 -3.71
CA ILE A 41 3.32 6.65 -4.73
C ILE A 41 2.91 7.22 -6.09
N ALA A 42 1.66 7.01 -6.51
CA ALA A 42 1.16 7.55 -7.77
C ALA A 42 1.31 9.08 -7.86
N ARG A 43 1.02 9.81 -6.77
CA ARG A 43 1.25 11.27 -6.70
C ARG A 43 2.73 11.62 -6.85
N GLN A 44 3.63 10.96 -6.11
CA GLN A 44 5.08 11.22 -6.18
C GLN A 44 5.67 10.88 -7.56
N LEU A 45 5.18 9.83 -8.19
CA LEU A 45 5.57 9.47 -9.56
C LEU A 45 5.06 10.52 -10.56
N SER A 46 3.82 10.98 -10.41
CA SER A 46 3.20 11.97 -11.30
C SER A 46 3.76 13.40 -11.14
N SER A 47 4.25 13.75 -9.95
CA SER A 47 4.76 15.09 -9.65
C SER A 47 6.13 15.34 -10.27
N ASN A 48 6.87 14.29 -10.64
CA ASN A 48 8.18 14.39 -11.26
C ASN A 48 8.15 13.96 -12.72
N LYS A 49 8.21 14.95 -13.62
CA LYS A 49 8.21 14.76 -15.07
C LYS A 49 9.38 13.90 -15.58
N ALA A 50 10.52 13.89 -14.87
CA ALA A 50 11.67 13.04 -15.20
C ALA A 50 11.43 11.59 -14.80
N LEU A 51 10.77 11.33 -13.66
CA LEU A 51 10.37 9.99 -13.25
C LEU A 51 9.29 9.42 -14.18
N LEU A 52 8.29 10.21 -14.56
CA LEU A 52 7.29 9.82 -15.57
C LEU A 52 7.95 9.36 -16.89
N LYS A 53 8.88 10.17 -17.43
CA LYS A 53 9.64 9.79 -18.63
C LYS A 53 10.55 8.58 -18.42
N ALA A 54 11.08 8.38 -17.22
CA ALA A 54 11.86 7.19 -16.90
C ALA A 54 10.99 5.94 -16.87
N LEU A 55 9.75 6.04 -16.38
CA LEU A 55 8.79 4.94 -16.33
C LEU A 55 8.22 4.55 -17.72
N GLU A 56 8.22 5.48 -18.68
CA GLU A 56 7.87 5.20 -20.08
C GLU A 56 8.92 4.31 -20.78
N ASN A 57 10.17 4.32 -20.30
CA ASN A 57 11.23 3.48 -20.84
C ASN A 57 11.29 2.14 -20.08
N PRO A 58 11.13 0.99 -20.75
CA PRO A 58 11.11 -0.33 -20.11
C PRO A 58 12.35 -0.66 -19.28
N GLU A 59 13.56 -0.32 -19.75
CA GLU A 59 14.82 -0.59 -19.03
C GLU A 59 14.92 0.25 -17.77
N LYS A 60 14.61 1.56 -17.87
CA LYS A 60 14.68 2.46 -16.71
C LYS A 60 13.61 2.14 -15.68
N LYS A 61 12.43 1.71 -16.13
CA LYS A 61 11.37 1.20 -15.26
C LYS A 61 11.85 -0.03 -14.49
N GLN A 62 12.50 -0.98 -15.17
CA GLN A 62 13.04 -2.18 -14.52
C GLN A 62 14.10 -1.81 -13.49
N ALA A 63 15.06 -0.94 -13.82
CA ALA A 63 16.08 -0.48 -12.88
C ALA A 63 15.49 0.21 -11.63
N ILE A 64 14.38 0.94 -11.78
CA ILE A 64 13.66 1.54 -10.64
C ILE A 64 12.98 0.47 -9.80
N ILE A 65 12.38 -0.56 -10.42
CA ILE A 65 11.78 -1.70 -9.70
C ILE A 65 12.86 -2.44 -8.91
N ASP A 66 13.98 -2.78 -9.55
CA ASP A 66 15.09 -3.49 -8.92
C ASP A 66 15.64 -2.71 -7.71
N LEU A 67 15.78 -1.39 -7.84
CA LEU A 67 16.21 -0.52 -6.74
C LEU A 67 15.20 -0.51 -5.57
N LEU A 68 13.91 -0.48 -5.87
CA LEU A 68 12.85 -0.51 -4.86
C LEU A 68 12.78 -1.87 -4.17
N GLU A 69 12.94 -2.97 -4.89
CA GLU A 69 13.01 -4.33 -4.35
C GLU A 69 14.21 -4.51 -3.43
N ALA A 70 15.40 -4.04 -3.85
CA ALA A 70 16.59 -4.06 -3.00
C ALA A 70 16.41 -3.24 -1.72
N SER A 71 15.80 -2.05 -1.82
CA SER A 71 15.49 -1.21 -0.65
C SER A 71 14.50 -1.88 0.30
N LEU A 72 13.50 -2.59 -0.26
CA LEU A 72 12.52 -3.36 0.51
C LEU A 72 13.16 -4.54 1.24
N GLU A 73 14.10 -5.23 0.58
CA GLU A 73 14.84 -6.34 1.15
C GLU A 73 15.75 -5.87 2.29
N GLU A 74 16.43 -4.72 2.13
CA GLU A 74 17.19 -4.08 3.21
C GLU A 74 16.30 -3.79 4.42
N ILE A 75 15.14 -3.14 4.24
CA ILE A 75 14.22 -2.81 5.34
C ILE A 75 13.73 -4.08 6.04
N LYS A 76 13.30 -5.10 5.29
CA LYS A 76 12.87 -6.39 5.88
C LYS A 76 13.99 -7.08 6.65
N SER A 77 15.24 -6.98 6.18
CA SER A 77 16.40 -7.53 6.88
C SER A 77 16.70 -6.79 8.19
N MET A 78 16.40 -5.49 8.25
CA MET A 78 16.59 -4.65 9.43
C MET A 78 15.51 -4.88 10.47
N ASP A 79 14.25 -5.09 10.06
CA ASP A 79 13.14 -5.42 10.98
C ASP A 79 13.23 -6.85 11.54
N ALA A 80 14.06 -7.73 10.94
CA ALA A 80 14.27 -9.10 11.40
C ALA A 80 15.36 -9.26 12.48
N LYS A 81 15.99 -8.16 12.93
CA LYS A 81 17.00 -8.12 14.01
C LYS A 81 16.46 -7.42 15.25
#